data_AF-A0A5P8P3V4-F1
#
_entry.id   AF-A0A5P8P3V4-F1
#
_cell.length_a   1.000
_cell.length_b   1.000
_cell.length_c   1.000
_cell.angle_alpha   90.00
_cell.angle_beta   90.00
_cell.angle_gamma   90.00
#
_symmetry.space_group_name_H-M   'P 1'
#
loop_
_entity.id
_entity.type
_entity.pdbx_description
1 polymer ?
#
loop_
_entity_poly.entity_id
_entity_poly.type
_entity_poly.pdbx_seq_one_letter_code
_entity_poly.pdbx_strand_id
1 'polypeptide(L)'
;MLINKSKGFIIFSVTYKEFEKAVETLGLIGVETKEGVKKRYQKLSREFHPDMPEGSTEKFQEINKAYKILIKYIDNFRFRFTKEEFGNQHPFSVDDDSNHHHIAK
;
A
#
# COMPACT_ATOMS: atom_id res chain seq x y z
N MET A 1 33.44 14.77 -6.98
CA MET A 1 32.45 14.69 -8.07
C MET A 1 31.32 13.79 -7.60
N LEU A 2 30.25 14.38 -7.06
CA LEU A 2 29.09 13.61 -6.56
C LEU A 2 28.13 13.40 -7.73
N ILE A 3 27.96 12.15 -8.12
CA ILE A 3 27.09 11.77 -9.23
C ILE A 3 25.64 11.95 -8.76
N ASN A 4 25.02 13.02 -9.23
CA ASN A 4 23.59 13.24 -9.16
C ASN A 4 22.90 12.10 -9.93
N LYS A 5 22.43 11.06 -9.21
CA LYS A 5 21.37 10.20 -9.74
C LYS A 5 20.07 10.95 -9.57
N SER A 6 19.77 11.84 -10.53
CA SER A 6 18.40 12.23 -10.83
C SER A 6 17.63 10.92 -11.06
N LYS A 7 16.87 10.49 -10.06
CA LYS A 7 15.84 9.46 -10.27
C LYS A 7 14.78 10.13 -11.10
N GLY A 8 15.03 10.12 -12.42
CA GLY A 8 14.14 10.61 -13.44
C GLY A 8 12.74 10.09 -13.16
N PHE A 9 11.78 10.96 -13.39
CA PHE A 9 10.35 10.72 -13.37
C PHE A 9 10.03 9.47 -14.21
N ILE A 10 10.10 8.27 -13.61
CA ILE A 10 9.75 7.02 -14.27
C ILE A 10 8.23 7.03 -14.37
N ILE A 11 7.73 7.36 -15.57
CA ILE A 11 6.35 7.06 -16.00
C ILE A 11 6.09 5.60 -15.64
N PHE A 12 5.31 5.38 -14.59
CA PHE A 12 4.96 4.05 -14.13
C PHE A 12 3.79 3.58 -14.98
N SER A 13 4.07 2.88 -16.07
CA SER A 13 3.04 2.15 -16.80
C SER A 13 2.92 0.75 -16.18
N VAL A 14 2.12 0.61 -15.13
CA VAL A 14 1.64 -0.71 -14.69
C VAL A 14 0.22 -0.90 -15.17
N THR A 15 -0.02 -2.03 -15.80
CA THR A 15 -1.35 -2.41 -16.27
C THR A 15 -2.21 -2.90 -15.10
N TYR A 16 -3.54 -2.82 -15.23
CA TYR A 16 -4.45 -3.38 -14.22
C TYR A 16 -4.17 -4.87 -13.98
N LYS A 17 -3.89 -5.64 -15.03
CA LYS A 17 -3.58 -7.08 -14.93
C LYS A 17 -2.32 -7.35 -14.09
N GLU A 18 -1.30 -6.51 -14.20
CA GLU A 18 -0.10 -6.64 -13.37
C GLU A 18 -0.35 -6.24 -11.91
N PHE A 19 -1.20 -5.23 -11.69
CA PHE A 19 -1.63 -4.84 -10.35
C PHE A 19 -2.47 -5.95 -9.68
N GLU A 20 -3.45 -6.50 -10.38
CA GLU A 20 -4.30 -7.61 -9.93
C GLU A 20 -3.46 -8.83 -9.57
N LYS A 21 -2.54 -9.24 -10.46
CA LYS A 21 -1.59 -10.31 -10.17
C LYS A 21 -0.74 -10.01 -8.93
N ALA A 22 -0.34 -8.76 -8.71
CA ALA A 22 0.43 -8.39 -7.53
C ALA A 22 -0.39 -8.51 -6.23
N VAL A 23 -1.68 -8.14 -6.27
CA VAL A 23 -2.63 -8.32 -5.16
C VAL A 23 -2.79 -9.80 -4.82
N GLU A 24 -2.99 -10.64 -5.84
CA GLU A 24 -3.11 -12.10 -5.69
C GLU A 24 -1.84 -12.73 -5.13
N THR A 25 -0.67 -12.32 -5.63
CA THR A 25 0.64 -12.85 -5.21
C THR A 25 0.92 -12.58 -3.73
N LEU A 26 0.51 -11.42 -3.20
CA LEU A 26 0.62 -11.13 -1.76
C LEU A 26 -0.59 -11.64 -0.94
N GLY A 27 -1.57 -12.25 -1.60
CA GLY A 27 -2.78 -12.77 -0.99
C GLY A 27 -3.57 -11.71 -0.22
N LEU A 28 -3.59 -10.46 -0.69
CA LEU A 28 -4.30 -9.37 -0.01
C LEU A 28 -5.81 -9.54 -0.21
N ILE A 29 -6.56 -9.49 0.88
CA ILE A 29 -8.02 -9.68 0.88
C ILE A 29 -8.64 -8.39 1.42
N GLY A 30 -9.36 -7.67 0.56
CA GLY A 30 -10.10 -6.47 0.95
C GLY A 30 -9.22 -5.26 1.26
N VAL A 31 -9.61 -4.50 2.29
CA VAL A 31 -8.94 -3.26 2.70
C VAL A 31 -7.69 -3.58 3.51
N GLU A 32 -6.56 -3.08 3.05
CA GLU A 32 -5.25 -3.28 3.68
C GLU A 32 -4.49 -1.97 3.83
N THR A 33 -3.64 -1.89 4.85
CA THR A 33 -2.76 -0.74 5.08
C THR A 33 -1.41 -0.94 4.40
N LYS A 34 -0.66 0.12 4.17
CA LYS A 34 0.72 0.04 3.65
C LYS A 34 1.60 -0.86 4.54
N GLU A 35 1.46 -0.73 5.85
CA GLU A 35 2.11 -1.57 6.85
C GLU A 35 1.65 -3.04 6.75
N GLY A 36 0.35 -3.27 6.52
CA GLY A 36 -0.22 -4.59 6.27
C GLY A 36 0.42 -5.27 5.06
N VAL A 37 0.48 -4.57 3.92
CA VAL A 37 1.15 -5.05 2.69
C VAL A 37 2.62 -5.40 2.97
N LYS A 38 3.34 -4.53 3.70
CA LYS A 38 4.74 -4.78 4.09
C LYS A 38 4.89 -6.02 4.97
N LYS A 39 4.01 -6.21 5.95
CA LYS A 39 4.02 -7.40 6.82
C LYS A 39 3.76 -8.68 6.03
N ARG A 40 2.81 -8.65 5.09
CA ARG A 40 2.55 -9.80 4.19
C ARG A 40 3.77 -10.15 3.35
N TYR A 41 4.39 -9.14 2.73
CA TYR A 41 5.64 -9.31 1.99
C TYR A 41 6.73 -9.96 2.86
N GLN A 42 6.98 -9.44 4.06
CA GLN A 42 8.00 -9.98 4.97
C GLN A 42 7.72 -11.44 5.37
N LYS A 43 6.44 -11.79 5.59
CA LYS A 43 6.05 -13.18 5.88
C LYS A 43 6.40 -14.10 4.70
N LEU A 44 5.90 -13.77 3.51
CA LEU A 44 6.11 -14.55 2.30
C LEU A 44 7.59 -14.62 1.90
N SER A 45 8.34 -13.53 2.06
CA SER A 45 9.78 -13.49 1.80
C SER A 45 10.58 -14.41 2.71
N ARG A 46 10.20 -14.57 3.98
CA ARG A 46 10.84 -15.53 4.89
C ARG A 46 10.45 -16.98 4.58
N GLU A 47 9.24 -17.20 4.09
CA GLU A 47 8.73 -18.53 3.75
C GLU A 47 9.37 -19.05 2.45
N PHE A 48 9.43 -18.20 1.42
CA PHE A 48 9.89 -18.57 0.08
C PHE A 48 11.31 -18.09 -0.26
N HIS A 49 12.10 -17.65 0.73
CA HIS A 49 13.50 -17.28 0.51
C HIS A 49 14.26 -18.46 -0.12
N PRO A 50 15.17 -18.27 -1.11
CA PRO A 50 15.90 -19.36 -1.74
C PRO A 50 16.71 -20.25 -0.76
N ASP A 51 17.07 -19.72 0.40
CA ASP A 51 17.79 -20.47 1.45
C ASP A 51 16.87 -21.33 2.34
N MET A 52 15.56 -21.27 2.16
CA MET A 52 14.59 -22.04 2.92
C MET A 52 14.25 -23.37 2.22
N PRO A 53 13.86 -24.42 2.96
CA PRO A 53 13.54 -25.73 2.38
C PRO A 53 12.46 -25.70 1.28
N GLU A 54 11.44 -24.84 1.43
CA GLU A 54 10.38 -24.61 0.43
C GLU A 54 10.64 -23.37 -0.44
N GLY A 55 11.86 -22.86 -0.38
CA GLY A 55 12.33 -21.67 -1.07
C GLY A 55 12.38 -21.84 -2.58
N SER A 56 12.19 -20.72 -3.30
CA SER A 56 12.43 -20.66 -4.73
C SER A 56 12.82 -19.25 -5.15
N THR A 57 13.93 -19.13 -5.87
CA THR A 57 14.38 -17.85 -6.45
C THR A 57 13.30 -17.22 -7.31
N GLU A 58 12.58 -18.02 -8.11
CA GLU A 58 11.51 -17.54 -8.98
C GLU A 58 10.33 -17.00 -8.17
N LYS A 59 9.85 -17.76 -7.18
CA LYS A 59 8.77 -17.32 -6.28
C LYS A 59 9.15 -16.06 -5.52
N PHE A 60 10.38 -16.01 -4.99
CA PHE A 60 10.87 -14.85 -4.26
C PHE A 60 10.92 -13.60 -5.15
N GLN A 61 11.37 -13.75 -6.41
CA GLN A 61 11.37 -12.65 -7.37
C GLN A 61 9.94 -12.18 -7.71
N GLU A 62 8.99 -13.11 -7.86
CA GLU A 62 7.58 -12.79 -8.09
C GLU A 62 6.98 -11.99 -6.92
N ILE A 63 7.18 -12.45 -5.69
CA ILE A 63 6.75 -11.77 -4.45
C ILE A 63 7.37 -10.37 -4.36
N ASN A 64 8.67 -10.23 -4.66
CA ASN A 64 9.36 -8.94 -4.63
C ASN A 64 8.85 -7.99 -5.72
N LYS A 65 8.59 -8.48 -6.94
CA LYS A 65 8.00 -7.70 -8.02
C LYS A 65 6.62 -7.19 -7.63
N ALA A 66 5.78 -8.08 -7.10
CA ALA A 66 4.43 -7.74 -6.65
C ALA A 66 4.47 -6.66 -5.56
N TYR A 67 5.32 -6.82 -4.55
CA TYR A 67 5.49 -5.82 -3.49
C TYR A 67 5.90 -4.44 -4.03
N LYS A 68 6.85 -4.38 -4.96
CA LYS A 68 7.28 -3.12 -5.59
C LYS A 68 6.15 -2.43 -6.34
N ILE A 69 5.32 -3.19 -7.05
CA ILE A 69 4.16 -2.66 -7.77
C ILE A 69 3.19 -2.02 -6.77
N LEU A 70 2.83 -2.74 -5.71
CA LEU A 70 1.86 -2.27 -4.74
C LEU A 70 2.36 -1.06 -3.94
N ILE A 71 3.62 -1.07 -3.48
CA ILE A 71 4.18 0.09 -2.77
C ILE A 71 4.22 1.30 -3.67
N LYS A 72 4.61 1.15 -4.94
CA LYS A 72 4.60 2.26 -5.87
C LYS A 72 3.19 2.77 -6.15
N TYR A 73 2.19 1.89 -6.26
CA TYR A 73 0.79 2.28 -6.36
C TYR A 73 0.35 3.11 -5.15
N ILE A 74 0.62 2.62 -3.93
CA ILE A 74 0.26 3.28 -2.67
C ILE A 74 0.98 4.64 -2.53
N ASP A 75 2.28 4.70 -2.83
CA ASP A 75 3.09 5.92 -2.70
C ASP A 75 2.72 7.02 -3.69
N ASN A 76 2.04 6.66 -4.80
CA ASN A 76 1.54 7.61 -5.79
C ASN A 76 0.03 7.84 -5.67
N PHE A 77 -0.60 7.33 -4.61
CA PHE A 77 -2.02 7.56 -4.38
C PHE A 77 -2.28 9.05 -4.18
N ARG A 78 -3.32 9.57 -4.84
CA ARG A 78 -3.69 10.98 -4.78
C ARG A 78 -4.86 11.14 -3.83
N PHE A 79 -4.70 12.04 -2.86
CA PHE A 79 -5.72 12.33 -1.87
C PHE A 79 -6.35 13.70 -2.15
N ARG A 80 -7.65 13.82 -1.89
CA ARG A 80 -8.34 15.10 -1.75
C ARG A 80 -8.51 15.36 -0.26
N PHE A 81 -8.09 16.53 0.18
CA PHE A 81 -8.19 16.94 1.59
C PHE A 81 -9.55 17.58 1.88
N THR A 82 -10.65 16.87 1.62
CA THR A 82 -12.03 17.33 1.86
C THR A 82 -12.65 16.60 3.06
N LYS A 83 -13.64 17.22 3.72
CA LYS A 83 -14.40 16.58 4.83
C LYS A 83 -15.03 15.25 4.40
N GLU A 84 -15.55 15.19 3.18
CA GLU A 84 -16.11 13.97 2.59
C GLU A 84 -15.06 12.85 2.47
N GLU A 85 -13.87 13.14 1.92
CA GLU A 85 -12.82 12.13 1.78
C GLU A 85 -12.28 11.67 3.14
N PHE A 86 -12.15 12.59 4.10
CA PHE A 86 -11.82 12.26 5.48
C PHE A 86 -12.86 11.31 6.10
N GLY A 87 -14.15 11.62 5.98
CA GLY A 87 -15.24 10.78 6.49
C GLY A 87 -15.30 9.40 5.83
N ASN A 88 -15.03 9.31 4.52
CA ASN A 88 -14.96 8.03 3.81
C ASN A 88 -13.79 7.15 4.29
N GLN A 89 -12.64 7.75 4.62
CA GLN A 89 -11.49 7.02 5.19
C GLN A 89 -11.68 6.70 6.68
N HIS A 90 -12.47 7.50 7.40
CA HIS A 90 -12.75 7.36 8.82
C HIS A 90 -14.26 7.37 9.13
N PRO A 91 -15.02 6.32 8.76
CA PRO A 91 -16.49 6.31 8.86
C PRO A 91 -17.05 6.47 10.28
N PHE A 92 -16.22 6.24 11.30
CA PHE A 92 -16.59 6.32 12.72
C PHE A 92 -15.95 7.51 13.43
N SER A 93 -15.39 8.47 12.70
CA SER A 93 -14.91 9.73 13.30
C SER A 93 -16.10 10.57 13.78
N VAL A 94 -15.98 11.14 14.98
CA VAL A 94 -16.99 12.05 15.53
C VAL A 94 -16.65 13.46 15.04
N ASP A 95 -17.60 14.11 14.38
CA ASP A 95 -17.50 15.52 14.05
C ASP A 95 -17.61 16.35 15.35
N ASP A 96 -16.54 17.08 15.69
CA ASP A 96 -16.43 17.91 16.90
C ASP A 96 -17.36 19.16 16.87
N ASP A 97 -18.15 19.34 15.81
CA ASP A 97 -19.04 20.48 15.59
C ASP A 97 -20.33 20.46 16.47
N SER A 98 -20.52 19.44 17.31
CA SER A 98 -21.76 19.22 18.06
C SER A 98 -21.73 19.63 19.55
N ASN A 99 -20.76 20.46 19.98
CA ASN A 99 -20.73 20.99 21.34
C ASN A 99 -20.76 22.53 21.43
N HIS A 100 -21.73 23.20 20.79
CA HIS A 100 -22.02 24.61 21.07
C HIS A 100 -23.48 25.05 20.83
N HIS A 101 -24.46 24.36 21.41
CA HIS A 101 -25.76 24.97 21.77
C HIS A 101 -26.54 24.01 22.65
N HIS A 102 -26.44 24.14 23.99
CA HIS A 102 -27.52 23.81 24.94
C HIS A 102 -27.07 23.92 26.41
N ILE A 103 -26.52 25.05 26.87
CA ILE A 103 -26.68 25.44 28.28
C ILE A 103 -26.64 26.98 28.41
N ALA A 104 -27.82 27.61 28.43
CA ALA A 104 -28.13 28.82 29.21
C ALA A 104 -29.52 29.36 28.83
N LYS A 105 -30.56 28.86 29.50
CA LYS A 105 -31.62 29.64 30.14
C LYS A 105 -32.51 28.73 30.98
#